data_AF-A0A1F5HK31-F1
#
_entry.id   AF-A0A1F5HK31-F1
#
_cell.length_a   1.000
_cell.length_b   1.000
_cell.length_c   1.000
_cell.angle_alpha   90.00
_cell.angle_beta   90.00
_cell.angle_gamma   90.00
#
_symmetry.space_group_name_H-M   'P 1'
#
loop_
_entity.id
_entity.type
_entity.pdbx_description
1 polymer ?
#
loop_
_entity_poly.entity_id
_entity_poly.type
_entity_poly.pdbx_seq_one_letter_code
_entity_poly.pdbx_strand_id
1 'polypeptide(L)'
;MKLVPKSASDEQVAVISKREKRVLVTNDEDFCSYDSDELYCVIWLRVPQGDIDTLLSSFGGLIKSMKSFMGKLVVLKAKDWDEFELGKEFE
;
A
#
# COMPACT_ATOMS: atom_id res chain seq x y z
N MET A 1 5.66 15.46 -11.05
CA MET A 1 5.23 14.10 -10.64
C MET A 1 4.44 13.49 -11.79
N LYS A 2 4.85 12.34 -12.35
CA LYS A 2 4.12 11.68 -13.44
C LYS A 2 3.10 10.70 -12.84
N LEU A 3 1.83 10.89 -13.17
CA LEU A 3 0.76 9.98 -12.77
C LEU A 3 0.84 8.67 -13.57
N VAL A 4 0.47 7.57 -12.92
CA VAL A 4 0.32 6.28 -13.61
C VAL A 4 -0.97 6.36 -14.45
N PRO A 5 -0.94 5.97 -15.74
CA PRO A 5 -2.15 5.93 -16.55
C PRO A 5 -3.20 4.98 -15.97
N LYS A 6 -4.49 5.32 -16.08
CA LYS A 6 -5.58 4.45 -15.59
C LYS A 6 -5.64 3.07 -16.27
N SER A 7 -5.04 2.94 -17.45
CA SER A 7 -4.98 1.70 -18.22
C SER A 7 -3.70 0.90 -17.97
N ALA A 8 -2.89 1.29 -16.99
CA ALA A 8 -1.69 0.53 -16.65
C ALA A 8 -2.10 -0.82 -16.05
N SER A 9 -1.38 -1.88 -16.38
CA SER A 9 -1.54 -3.18 -15.72
C SER A 9 -0.96 -3.15 -14.31
N ASP A 10 -1.33 -4.13 -13.49
CA ASP A 10 -0.81 -4.25 -12.12
C ASP A 10 0.71 -4.40 -12.10
N GLU A 11 1.27 -5.18 -13.03
CA GLU A 11 2.71 -5.31 -13.22
C GLU A 11 3.37 -3.96 -13.51
N GLN A 12 2.77 -3.13 -14.38
CA GLN A 12 3.29 -1.79 -14.67
C GLN A 12 3.24 -0.88 -13.44
N VAL A 13 2.16 -0.97 -12.65
CA VAL A 13 2.01 -0.22 -11.39
C VAL A 13 3.07 -0.66 -10.38
N ALA A 14 3.29 -1.97 -10.22
CA ALA A 14 4.28 -2.56 -9.34
C ALA A 14 5.71 -2.12 -9.72
N VAL A 15 6.07 -2.23 -11.01
CA VAL A 15 7.37 -1.77 -11.53
C VAL A 15 7.59 -0.28 -11.26
N ILE A 16 6.58 0.56 -11.45
CA ILE A 16 6.68 2.00 -11.14
C ILE A 16 6.83 2.21 -9.64
N SER A 17 6.05 1.50 -8.81
CA SER A 17 6.15 1.54 -7.35
C SER A 17 7.57 1.20 -6.89
N LYS A 18 8.12 0.08 -7.36
CA LYS A 18 9.48 -0.39 -7.04
C LYS A 18 10.55 0.59 -7.49
N ARG A 19 10.56 0.95 -8.77
CA ARG A 19 11.59 1.81 -9.38
C ARG A 19 11.65 3.19 -8.74
N GLU A 20 10.49 3.76 -8.44
CA GLU A 20 10.37 5.13 -7.94
C GLU A 20 10.17 5.21 -6.43
N LYS A 21 10.26 4.07 -5.73
CA LYS A 21 10.06 3.95 -4.27
C LYS A 21 8.74 4.56 -3.79
N ARG A 22 7.67 4.32 -4.55
CA ARG A 22 6.33 4.84 -4.25
C ARG A 22 5.54 3.82 -3.45
N VAL A 23 4.87 4.29 -2.40
CA VAL A 23 3.88 3.50 -1.67
C VAL A 23 2.62 3.39 -2.53
N LEU A 24 2.21 2.17 -2.86
CA LEU A 24 0.95 1.90 -3.54
C LEU A 24 -0.16 1.87 -2.50
N VAL A 25 -1.18 2.70 -2.66
CA VAL A 25 -2.40 2.63 -1.85
C VAL A 25 -3.50 2.07 -2.72
N THR A 26 -4.08 0.94 -2.33
CA THR A 26 -5.10 0.25 -3.14
C THR A 26 -6.08 -0.50 -2.25
N ASN A 27 -7.31 -0.71 -2.71
CA ASN A 27 -8.25 -1.67 -2.12
C ASN A 27 -8.21 -3.03 -2.82
N ASP A 28 -7.41 -3.15 -3.88
CA ASP A 28 -7.21 -4.35 -4.67
C ASP A 28 -6.27 -5.33 -3.96
N GLU A 29 -6.76 -6.55 -3.75
CA GLU A 29 -6.04 -7.61 -3.02
C GLU A 29 -4.93 -8.22 -3.86
N ASP A 30 -5.01 -8.16 -5.19
CA ASP A 30 -4.05 -8.83 -6.08
C ASP A 30 -2.60 -8.33 -5.87
N PHE A 31 -2.45 -7.07 -5.44
CA PHE A 31 -1.15 -6.49 -5.09
C PHE A 31 -0.52 -7.06 -3.81
N CYS A 32 -1.29 -7.77 -2.98
CA CYS A 32 -0.77 -8.39 -1.75
C CYS A 32 0.07 -9.64 -2.04
N SER A 33 -0.05 -10.20 -3.24
CA SER A 33 0.72 -11.38 -3.69
C SER A 33 2.13 -11.06 -4.18
N TYR A 34 2.43 -9.78 -4.46
CA TYR A 34 3.73 -9.34 -4.94
C TYR A 34 4.78 -9.45 -3.84
N ASP A 35 6.00 -9.81 -4.23
CA ASP A 35 7.11 -9.86 -3.29
C ASP A 35 7.83 -8.50 -3.15
N SER A 36 8.77 -8.45 -2.22
CA SER A 36 9.53 -7.24 -1.93
C SER A 36 10.49 -6.82 -3.05
N ASP A 37 10.80 -7.69 -4.02
CA ASP A 37 11.63 -7.42 -5.19
C ASP A 37 10.82 -6.82 -6.33
N GLU A 38 9.55 -7.18 -6.45
CA GLU A 38 8.64 -6.70 -7.49
C GLU A 38 7.97 -5.36 -7.15
N LEU A 39 7.71 -5.10 -5.87
CA LEU A 39 6.94 -3.93 -5.42
C LEU A 39 7.58 -3.26 -4.19
N TYR A 40 7.53 -1.92 -4.12
CA TYR A 40 8.18 -1.19 -3.02
C TYR A 40 7.42 -1.31 -1.67
N CYS A 41 6.13 -0.99 -1.66
CA CYS A 41 5.24 -1.09 -0.51
C CYS A 41 3.77 -1.07 -0.98
N VAL A 42 2.92 -1.88 -0.34
CA VAL A 42 1.46 -1.79 -0.48
C VAL A 42 0.84 -1.34 0.83
N ILE A 43 -0.06 -0.36 0.77
CA ILE A 43 -1.08 -0.10 1.77
C ILE A 43 -2.39 -0.64 1.22
N TRP A 44 -2.85 -1.76 1.76
CA TRP A 44 -4.15 -2.32 1.46
C TRP A 44 -5.22 -1.62 2.30
N LEU A 45 -6.06 -0.84 1.64
CA LEU A 45 -7.04 0.02 2.28
C LEU A 45 -8.29 -0.76 2.64
N ARG A 46 -8.53 -0.93 3.95
CA ARG A 46 -9.76 -1.53 4.51
C ARG A 46 -10.68 -0.47 5.16
N VAL A 47 -10.43 0.81 4.84
CA VAL A 47 -11.26 1.94 5.26
C VAL A 47 -12.20 2.36 4.12
N PRO A 48 -13.49 2.61 4.37
CA PRO A 48 -14.40 3.15 3.37
C PRO A 48 -13.89 4.47 2.77
N GLN A 49 -13.78 4.54 1.45
CA GLN A 49 -13.21 5.72 0.76
C GLN A 49 -14.06 7.00 0.89
N GLY A 50 -15.34 6.87 1.24
CA GLY A 50 -16.25 8.00 1.47
C GLY A 50 -16.12 8.64 2.85
N ASP A 51 -15.38 8.03 3.78
CA ASP A 51 -15.17 8.55 5.13
C ASP A 51 -13.81 9.25 5.23
N ILE A 52 -13.80 10.52 4.81
CA ILE A 52 -12.58 11.33 4.70
C ILE A 52 -11.90 11.52 6.06
N ASP A 53 -12.67 11.73 7.13
CA ASP A 53 -12.12 11.97 8.46
C ASP A 53 -11.41 10.73 9.01
N THR A 54 -12.02 9.55 8.83
CA THR A 54 -11.40 8.28 9.22
C THR A 54 -10.15 8.01 8.39
N LEU A 55 -10.17 8.27 7.07
CA LEU A 55 -8.97 8.13 6.22
C LEU A 55 -7.83 9.01 6.71
N LEU A 56 -8.09 10.31 6.93
CA LEU A 56 -7.07 11.26 7.37
C LEU A 56 -6.50 10.89 8.74
N SER A 57 -7.35 10.48 9.68
CA SER A 57 -6.91 10.01 11.00
C SER A 57 -6.05 8.76 10.90
N SER A 58 -6.47 7.77 10.10
CA SER A 58 -5.78 6.48 9.96
C SER A 58 -4.40 6.66 9.29
N PHE A 59 -4.35 7.36 8.16
CA PHE A 59 -3.08 7.68 7.49
C PHE A 59 -2.18 8.57 8.36
N GLY A 60 -2.76 9.53 9.09
CA GLY A 60 -2.02 10.38 10.01
C GLY A 60 -1.33 9.60 11.13
N GLY A 61 -1.98 8.56 11.66
CA GLY A 61 -1.39 7.64 12.63
C GLY A 61 -0.26 6.79 12.02
N LEU A 62 -0.52 6.22 10.84
CA LEU A 62 0.42 5.38 10.11
C LEU A 62 1.72 6.14 9.79
N ILE A 63 1.63 7.30 9.15
CA ILE A 63 2.79 8.10 8.70
C ILE A 63 3.65 8.55 9.89
N LYS A 64 3.04 8.84 11.05
CA LYS A 64 3.78 9.27 12.25
C LYS A 64 4.54 8.12 12.92
N SER A 65 4.01 6.90 12.81
CA SER A 65 4.51 5.75 13.58
C SER A 65 5.46 4.87 12.76
N MET A 66 5.26 4.81 11.45
CA MET A 66 5.99 3.91 10.58
C MET A 66 7.41 4.42 10.30
N LYS A 67 8.41 3.57 10.58
CA LYS A 67 9.82 3.90 10.36
C LYS A 67 10.28 3.71 8.92
N SER A 68 9.70 2.73 8.22
CA SER A 68 10.02 2.39 6.84
C SER A 68 8.85 1.69 6.17
N PHE A 69 8.61 2.04 4.91
CA PHE A 69 7.61 1.40 4.05
C PHE A 69 8.21 0.28 3.18
N MET A 70 9.54 0.24 3.01
CA MET A 70 10.18 -0.66 2.06
C MET A 70 9.91 -2.14 2.39
N GLY A 71 9.43 -2.89 1.41
CA GLY A 71 9.15 -4.32 1.52
C GLY A 71 7.95 -4.66 2.41
N LYS A 72 7.09 -3.68 2.72
CA LYS A 72 5.96 -3.87 3.63
C LYS A 72 4.63 -3.95 2.90
N LEU A 73 3.78 -4.85 3.38
CA LEU A 73 2.34 -4.84 3.16
C LEU A 73 1.68 -4.36 4.44
N VAL A 74 0.97 -3.24 4.35
CA VAL A 74 0.26 -2.59 5.44
C VAL A 74 -1.22 -2.74 5.22
N VAL A 75 -1.92 -3.40 6.14
CA VAL A 75 -3.38 -3.50 6.10
C VAL A 75 -3.95 -2.34 6.92
N LEU A 76 -4.40 -1.28 6.26
CA LEU A 76 -4.86 -0.07 6.93
C LEU A 76 -6.36 -0.18 7.25
N LYS A 77 -6.67 -0.19 8.55
CA LYS A 77 -8.03 -0.20 9.10
C LYS A 77 -8.37 1.18 9.66
N ALA A 78 -9.60 1.35 10.14
CA ALA A 78 -10.13 2.66 10.56
C ALA A 78 -9.45 3.26 11.81
N LYS A 79 -8.78 2.45 12.62
CA LYS A 79 -8.19 2.88 13.91
C LYS A 79 -6.75 2.44 14.11
N ASP A 80 -6.31 1.47 13.33
CA ASP A 80 -5.04 0.76 13.45
C ASP A 80 -4.61 0.21 12.08
N TRP A 81 -3.47 -0.45 12.06
CA TRP A 81 -2.98 -1.17 10.90
C TRP A 81 -2.18 -2.40 11.33
N ASP A 82 -2.18 -3.41 10.47
CA ASP A 82 -1.26 -4.54 10.59
C ASP A 82 -0.11 -4.36 9.60
N GLU A 83 1.07 -4.88 9.95
CA GLU A 83 2.27 -4.80 9.11
C GLU A 83 2.82 -6.20 8.84
N PHE A 84 3.05 -6.48 7.56
CA PHE A 84 3.59 -7.74 7.07
C PHE A 84 4.75 -7.46 6.10
N GLU A 85 5.49 -8.50 5.75
CA GLU A 85 6.50 -8.45 4.70
C GLU A 85 5.88 -8.91 3.38
N LEU A 86 6.16 -8.17 2.30
CA LEU A 86 5.74 -8.57 0.96
C LEU A 86 6.35 -9.93 0.59
N GLY A 87 5.55 -10.82 0.01
CA GLY A 87 5.97 -12.18 -0.38
C GLY A 87 5.98 -13.22 0.75
N LYS A 88 5.52 -12.88 1.96
CA LYS A 88 5.21 -13.88 3.00
C LYS A 88 3.71 -14.18 2.98
N GLU A 89 3.37 -15.47 3.04
CA GLU A 89 1.97 -15.91 3.03
C GLU A 89 1.17 -15.21 4.14
N PHE A 90 0.05 -14.61 3.73
CA PHE A 90 -1.02 -14.19 4.61
C PHE A 90 -1.85 -15.42 4.96
N GLU A 91 -1.63 -16.02 6.14
CA GLU A 91 -2.57 -16.99 6.73
C GLU A 91 -3.66 -16.30 7.57
#